data_AF-A0A6G1WUC2-F1
#
_entry.id   AF-A0A6G1WUC2-F1
#
_cell.length_a   1.000
_cell.length_b   1.000
_cell.length_c   1.000
_cell.angle_alpha   90.00
_cell.angle_beta   90.00
_cell.angle_gamma   90.00
#
_symmetry.space_group_name_H-M   'P 1'
#
loop_
_entity.id
_entity.type
_entity.pdbx_description
1 polymer ?
#
loop_
_entity_poly.entity_id
_entity_poly.type
_entity_poly.pdbx_seq_one_letter_code
_entity_poly.pdbx_strand_id
1 'polypeptide(L)'
;MLAAIAGSTGVHTDELLSSWIRRHAEFYAVPPLAMLRHCLPEALSLHAADRSLNDGQILRLAAIFSTEPAVVRRMTFSNVGPSSRRLVAGKPLQSCSACHPGDHEPRPVLRSQLLGWRITCPLCGGLLRHISRHGPPSPFGHYHNAALRGERLLDDEAERGVRTWTSPAEIARLLLMRRVPKPVPRRYEPWRFRVLGAIIPDLDGVVATERRNLSPPASPILPLHLRPALLAGVAIVERAGPEMLQMLRGQMMGQNKARFSSAIDEITTLTSRSVAPSQLQLI
;
A
#
# COMPACT_ATOMS: atom_id res chain seq x y z
N MET A 1 9.28 16.58 35.88
CA MET A 1 8.42 15.38 35.80
C MET A 1 7.44 15.43 34.63
N LEU A 2 6.76 16.55 34.36
CA LEU A 2 5.84 16.70 33.20
C LEU A 2 6.50 16.58 31.82
N ALA A 3 7.76 17.00 31.65
CA ALA A 3 8.49 16.85 30.39
C ALA A 3 8.85 15.38 30.05
N ALA A 4 8.96 14.51 31.05
CA ALA A 4 9.18 13.08 30.84
C ALA A 4 7.88 12.34 30.47
N ILE A 5 6.73 12.82 30.96
CA ILE A 5 5.39 12.29 30.68
C ILE A 5 4.98 12.56 29.21
N ALA A 6 5.34 13.73 28.66
CA ALA A 6 5.12 14.03 27.24
C ALA A 6 5.97 13.14 26.30
N GLY A 7 7.11 12.64 26.77
CA GLY A 7 8.01 11.79 25.98
C GLY A 7 7.54 10.34 25.81
N SER A 8 6.81 9.77 26.79
CA SER A 8 6.41 8.36 26.78
C SER A 8 5.08 8.09 26.04
N THR A 9 4.17 9.08 25.99
CA THR A 9 2.85 8.96 25.35
C THR A 9 2.58 9.97 24.23
N GLY A 10 3.50 10.91 23.97
CA GLY A 10 3.39 11.86 22.86
C GLY A 10 3.28 11.16 21.51
N VAL A 11 2.54 11.75 20.56
CA VAL A 11 2.36 11.19 19.21
C VAL A 11 3.67 11.25 18.44
N HIS A 12 4.11 10.13 17.86
CA HIS A 12 5.21 10.14 16.90
C HIS A 12 4.70 10.41 15.48
N THR A 13 5.48 11.14 14.68
CA THR A 13 5.16 11.35 13.26
C THR A 13 5.05 10.01 12.53
N ASP A 14 3.99 9.86 11.74
CA ASP A 14 3.67 8.61 11.00
C ASP A 14 3.36 7.41 11.91
N GLU A 15 3.12 7.58 13.22
CA GLU A 15 2.75 6.46 14.09
C GLU A 15 1.34 5.94 13.80
N LEU A 16 1.17 4.61 13.89
CA LEU A 16 -0.12 3.94 13.72
C LEU A 16 -0.97 4.07 15.00
N LEU A 17 -2.30 4.21 14.86
CA LEU A 17 -3.22 4.40 15.99
C LEU A 17 -3.08 3.28 17.02
N SER A 18 -3.03 2.02 16.58
CA SER A 18 -2.86 0.87 17.48
C SER A 18 -1.54 0.87 18.24
N SER A 19 -0.47 1.41 17.65
CA SER A 19 0.81 1.59 18.33
C SER A 19 0.69 2.59 19.46
N TRP A 20 0.10 3.75 19.14
CA TRP A 20 -0.06 4.83 20.10
C TRP A 20 -0.99 4.47 21.26
N ILE A 21 -2.09 3.75 20.97
CA ILE A 21 -2.97 3.21 22.00
C ILE A 21 -2.26 2.16 22.86
N ARG A 22 -1.39 1.32 22.29
CA ARG A 22 -0.61 0.34 23.09
C ARG A 22 0.34 1.04 24.06
N ARG A 23 1.06 2.08 23.62
CA ARG A 23 1.96 2.84 24.51
C ARG A 23 1.19 3.55 25.64
N HIS A 24 0.02 4.12 25.33
CA HIS A 24 -0.88 4.65 26.36
C HIS A 24 -1.35 3.57 27.33
N ALA A 25 -1.81 2.43 26.80
CA ALA A 25 -2.32 1.34 27.60
C ALA A 25 -1.25 0.74 28.53
N GLU A 26 -0.01 0.62 28.06
CA GLU A 26 1.14 0.23 28.86
C GLU A 26 1.43 1.23 29.98
N PHE A 27 1.43 2.53 29.66
CA PHE A 27 1.62 3.58 30.67
C PHE A 27 0.59 3.51 31.79
N TYR A 28 -0.67 3.22 31.47
CA TYR A 28 -1.76 3.07 32.44
C TYR A 28 -1.94 1.63 32.97
N ALA A 29 -1.07 0.69 32.58
CA ALA A 29 -1.13 -0.72 32.96
C ALA A 29 -2.50 -1.40 32.68
N VAL A 30 -3.12 -1.07 31.54
CA VAL A 30 -4.40 -1.67 31.09
C VAL A 30 -4.24 -2.43 29.77
N PRO A 31 -5.12 -3.40 29.45
CA PRO A 31 -5.11 -4.05 28.14
C PRO A 31 -5.36 -3.03 27.00
N PRO A 32 -4.58 -3.04 25.90
CA PRO A 32 -4.73 -2.07 24.81
C PRO A 32 -6.13 -1.99 24.19
N LEU A 33 -6.82 -3.12 24.06
CA LEU A 33 -8.21 -3.13 23.57
C LEU A 33 -9.18 -2.53 24.59
N ALA A 34 -8.93 -2.71 25.89
CA ALA A 34 -9.74 -2.08 26.94
C ALA A 34 -9.57 -0.55 26.93
N MET A 35 -8.33 -0.06 26.76
CA MET A 35 -8.06 1.37 26.54
C MET A 35 -8.81 1.91 25.32
N LEU A 36 -8.74 1.21 24.18
CA LEU A 36 -9.49 1.63 22.99
C LEU A 36 -11.01 1.63 23.25
N ARG A 37 -11.53 0.61 23.92
CA ARG A 37 -12.98 0.49 24.23
C ARG A 37 -13.48 1.51 25.23
N HIS A 38 -12.62 2.01 26.12
CA HIS A 38 -12.95 3.14 26.96
C HIS A 38 -13.31 4.38 26.12
N CYS A 39 -12.59 4.55 25.01
CA CYS A 39 -12.84 5.64 24.06
C CYS A 39 -13.95 5.31 23.06
N LEU A 40 -14.00 4.07 22.57
CA LEU A 40 -14.87 3.58 21.51
C LEU A 40 -15.46 2.21 21.90
N PRO A 41 -16.57 2.17 22.67
CA PRO A 41 -17.13 0.92 23.21
C PRO A 41 -17.38 -0.17 22.15
N GLU A 42 -17.73 0.24 20.93
CA GLU A 42 -17.99 -0.62 19.78
C GLU A 42 -16.73 -1.19 19.10
N ALA A 43 -15.53 -0.81 19.56
CA ALA A 43 -14.28 -1.25 18.93
C ALA A 43 -14.10 -2.78 19.03
N LEU A 44 -14.00 -3.41 17.86
CA LEU A 44 -13.80 -4.85 17.74
C LEU A 44 -12.34 -5.26 17.98
N SER A 45 -11.39 -4.48 17.44
CA SER A 45 -9.95 -4.69 17.62
C SER A 45 -9.16 -3.42 17.32
N LEU A 46 -7.92 -3.35 17.81
CA LEU A 46 -6.98 -2.30 17.43
C LEU A 46 -6.73 -2.27 15.92
N HIS A 47 -6.60 -3.45 15.29
CA HIS A 47 -6.33 -3.55 13.86
C HIS A 47 -7.50 -3.02 13.01
N ALA A 48 -8.74 -3.26 13.43
CA ALA A 48 -9.91 -2.70 12.76
C ALA A 48 -9.89 -1.16 12.82
N ALA A 49 -9.55 -0.60 13.99
CA ALA A 49 -9.43 0.85 14.17
C ALA A 49 -8.32 1.47 13.32
N ASP A 50 -7.20 0.77 13.11
CA ASP A 50 -6.15 1.24 12.18
C ASP A 50 -6.68 1.38 10.75
N ARG A 51 -7.57 0.49 10.31
CA ARG A 51 -8.04 0.46 8.92
C ARG A 51 -9.20 1.38 8.63
N SER A 52 -10.07 1.59 9.62
CA SER A 52 -11.32 2.32 9.43
C SER A 52 -11.84 2.87 10.74
N LEU A 53 -11.91 4.20 10.81
CA LEU A 53 -12.72 4.94 11.77
C LEU A 53 -13.66 5.87 11.00
N ASN A 54 -14.86 6.07 11.52
CA ASN A 54 -15.73 7.14 11.05
C ASN A 54 -15.38 8.48 11.73
N ASP A 55 -15.89 9.59 11.20
CA ASP A 55 -15.56 10.92 11.72
C ASP A 55 -15.98 11.12 13.18
N GLY A 56 -17.11 10.54 13.61
CA GLY A 56 -17.53 10.58 15.01
C GLY A 56 -16.55 9.88 15.94
N GLN A 57 -16.03 8.72 15.54
CA GLN A 57 -15.01 7.98 16.28
C GLN A 57 -13.69 8.74 16.34
N ILE A 58 -13.29 9.39 15.24
CA ILE A 58 -12.09 10.25 15.19
C ILE A 58 -12.24 11.43 16.15
N LEU A 59 -13.38 12.14 16.13
CA LEU A 59 -13.65 13.27 17.02
C LEU A 59 -13.64 12.84 18.49
N ARG A 60 -14.21 11.68 18.81
CA ARG A 60 -14.24 11.16 20.18
C ARG A 60 -12.85 10.81 20.71
N LEU A 61 -12.04 10.12 19.91
CA LEU A 61 -10.64 9.84 20.26
C LEU A 61 -9.84 11.14 20.45
N ALA A 62 -9.99 12.09 19.52
CA ALA A 62 -9.31 13.37 19.58
C ALA A 62 -9.65 14.13 20.87
N ALA A 63 -10.93 14.18 21.25
CA ALA A 63 -11.38 14.83 22.48
C ALA A 63 -10.82 14.16 23.74
N ILE A 64 -10.90 12.82 23.85
CA ILE A 64 -10.45 12.09 25.05
C ILE A 64 -8.94 12.23 25.26
N PHE A 65 -8.16 12.13 24.19
CA PHE A 65 -6.71 12.24 24.25
C PHE A 65 -6.19 13.68 24.11
N SER A 66 -7.07 14.68 24.09
CA SER A 66 -6.72 16.11 23.94
C SER A 66 -5.77 16.36 22.76
N THR A 67 -6.11 15.81 21.59
CA THR A 67 -5.34 15.95 20.35
C THR A 67 -6.24 16.42 19.21
N GLU A 68 -5.66 16.73 18.06
CA GLU A 68 -6.42 17.17 16.89
C GLU A 68 -7.03 15.96 16.14
N PRO A 69 -8.27 16.06 15.65
CA PRO A 69 -8.88 15.04 14.78
C PRO A 69 -8.03 14.70 13.56
N ALA A 70 -7.32 15.70 13.01
CA ALA A 70 -6.42 15.52 11.88
C ALA A 70 -5.21 14.62 12.23
N VAL A 71 -4.73 14.66 13.47
CA VAL A 71 -3.65 13.79 13.95
C VAL A 71 -4.15 12.36 14.02
N VAL A 72 -5.27 12.11 14.70
CA VAL A 72 -5.89 10.77 14.79
C VAL A 72 -6.15 10.18 13.41
N ARG A 73 -6.70 10.97 12.48
CA ARG A 73 -6.95 10.53 11.10
C ARG A 73 -5.67 10.06 10.41
N ARG A 74 -4.56 10.82 10.54
CA ARG A 74 -3.25 10.45 9.97
C ARG A 74 -2.65 9.19 10.60
N MET A 75 -3.05 8.81 11.80
CA MET A 75 -2.60 7.56 12.43
C MET A 75 -3.34 6.32 11.92
N THR A 76 -4.34 6.49 11.06
CA THR A 76 -5.15 5.42 10.47
C THR A 76 -5.00 5.36 8.94
N PHE A 77 -5.64 4.37 8.33
CA PHE A 77 -5.84 4.24 6.89
C PHE A 77 -7.26 4.61 6.45
N SER A 78 -8.00 5.34 7.29
CA SER A 78 -9.41 5.69 7.03
C SER A 78 -9.58 6.53 5.75
N ASN A 79 -8.58 7.34 5.42
CA ASN A 79 -8.53 8.14 4.18
C ASN A 79 -8.14 7.33 2.93
N VAL A 80 -7.58 6.13 3.09
CA VAL A 80 -7.10 5.33 1.95
C VAL A 80 -8.29 4.67 1.24
N GLY A 81 -8.50 5.04 -0.02
CA GLY A 81 -9.58 4.51 -0.86
C GLY A 81 -9.50 3.00 -1.12
N PRO A 82 -10.61 2.34 -1.53
CA PRO A 82 -10.69 0.88 -1.63
C PRO A 82 -9.61 0.20 -2.48
N SER A 83 -9.26 0.77 -3.64
CA SER A 83 -8.22 0.20 -4.53
C SER A 83 -6.84 0.21 -3.88
N SER A 84 -6.41 1.36 -3.36
CA SER A 84 -5.12 1.51 -2.66
C SER A 84 -5.06 0.74 -1.32
N ARG A 85 -6.20 0.54 -0.65
CA ARG A 85 -6.28 -0.22 0.62
C ARG A 85 -5.80 -1.67 0.49
N ARG A 86 -5.87 -2.27 -0.72
CA ARG A 86 -5.33 -3.60 -1.01
C ARG A 86 -3.81 -3.69 -0.85
N LEU A 87 -3.13 -2.55 -0.97
CA LEU A 87 -1.69 -2.41 -0.79
C LEU A 87 -1.29 -2.07 0.66
N VAL A 88 -2.24 -2.00 1.59
CA VAL A 88 -1.96 -1.86 3.02
C VAL A 88 -1.86 -3.25 3.67
N ALA A 89 -0.69 -3.57 4.20
CA ALA A 89 -0.42 -4.85 4.83
C ALA A 89 -1.08 -4.98 6.20
N GLY A 90 -1.35 -6.23 6.62
CA GLY A 90 -1.86 -6.51 7.98
C GLY A 90 -0.81 -6.44 9.08
N LYS A 91 0.48 -6.44 8.71
CA LYS A 91 1.63 -6.38 9.62
C LYS A 91 2.74 -5.54 9.00
N PRO A 92 3.63 -4.96 9.82
CA PRO A 92 4.84 -4.30 9.33
C PRO A 92 5.62 -5.19 8.34
N LEU A 93 6.05 -4.60 7.22
CA LEU A 93 6.82 -5.27 6.15
C LEU A 93 8.25 -4.72 6.03
N GLN A 94 8.45 -3.48 6.42
CA GLN A 94 9.70 -2.74 6.28
C GLN A 94 9.96 -1.83 7.47
N SER A 95 11.18 -1.31 7.54
CA SER A 95 11.61 -0.29 8.50
C SER A 95 12.61 0.66 7.85
N CYS A 96 12.81 1.83 8.47
CA CYS A 96 13.85 2.77 8.09
C CYS A 96 14.93 2.76 9.18
N SER A 97 16.19 2.45 8.84
CA SER A 97 17.27 2.42 9.85
C SER A 97 17.62 3.80 10.42
N ALA A 98 17.32 4.89 9.68
CA ALA A 98 17.59 6.25 10.12
C ALA A 98 16.49 6.79 11.05
N CYS A 99 15.22 6.56 10.71
CA CYS A 99 14.08 7.06 11.49
C CYS A 99 13.63 6.09 12.61
N HIS A 100 14.18 4.88 12.62
CA HIS A 100 13.80 3.84 13.56
C HIS A 100 15.03 3.05 14.02
N PRO A 101 15.97 3.70 14.75
CA PRO A 101 17.15 3.05 15.28
C PRO A 101 16.78 1.97 16.31
N GLY A 102 17.71 1.06 16.55
CA GLY A 102 17.47 -0.24 17.16
C GLY A 102 17.16 -0.28 18.66
N ASP A 103 16.94 0.84 19.35
CA ASP A 103 17.46 0.94 20.73
C ASP A 103 16.42 1.21 21.83
N HIS A 104 15.11 1.34 21.54
CA HIS A 104 14.07 1.57 22.57
C HIS A 104 12.85 0.67 22.37
N GLU A 105 12.30 0.08 23.44
CA GLU A 105 11.06 -0.71 23.43
C GLU A 105 10.02 -0.12 24.40
N PRO A 106 8.70 -0.18 24.09
CA PRO A 106 8.13 -0.68 22.85
C PRO A 106 8.20 0.38 21.74
N ARG A 107 8.65 -0.08 20.58
CA ARG A 107 8.83 0.79 19.42
C ARG A 107 7.51 1.28 18.85
N PRO A 108 7.42 2.57 18.47
CA PRO A 108 6.28 3.03 17.70
C PRO A 108 6.24 2.31 16.35
N VAL A 109 5.13 1.62 16.07
CA VAL A 109 4.88 1.04 14.76
C VAL A 109 4.43 2.16 13.83
N LEU A 110 5.22 2.44 12.81
CA LEU A 110 4.91 3.51 11.85
C LEU A 110 3.98 2.99 10.75
N ARG A 111 3.05 3.83 10.31
CA ARG A 111 2.10 3.60 9.23
C ARG A 111 2.82 3.23 7.94
N SER A 112 3.92 3.92 7.62
CA SER A 112 4.78 3.62 6.47
C SER A 112 5.36 2.20 6.48
N GLN A 113 5.42 1.52 7.63
CA GLN A 113 5.89 0.13 7.70
C GLN A 113 4.92 -0.85 7.05
N LEU A 114 3.64 -0.48 6.95
CA LEU A 114 2.56 -1.32 6.41
C LEU A 114 2.25 -0.99 4.94
N LEU A 115 2.84 0.06 4.37
CA LEU A 115 2.55 0.52 3.01
C LEU A 115 3.30 -0.31 1.97
N GLY A 116 2.55 -1.10 1.19
CA GLY A 116 3.08 -1.97 0.15
C GLY A 116 3.61 -1.25 -1.10
N TRP A 117 3.30 0.04 -1.26
CA TRP A 117 3.78 0.87 -2.37
C TRP A 117 5.07 1.65 -2.06
N ARG A 118 5.61 1.53 -0.83
CA ARG A 118 6.81 2.27 -0.43
C ARG A 118 8.10 1.48 -0.66
N ILE A 119 9.09 2.15 -1.23
CA ILE A 119 10.50 1.76 -1.26
C ILE A 119 11.39 2.82 -0.58
N THR A 120 10.89 4.05 -0.42
CA THR A 120 11.54 5.11 0.37
C THR A 120 10.77 5.43 1.65
N CYS A 121 11.51 5.91 2.66
CA CYS A 121 10.95 6.37 3.92
C CYS A 121 10.32 7.76 3.73
N PRO A 122 9.05 7.98 4.08
CA PRO A 122 8.41 9.29 3.92
C PRO A 122 8.99 10.37 4.85
N LEU A 123 9.72 9.98 5.90
CA LEU A 123 10.27 10.92 6.89
C LEU A 123 11.66 11.45 6.50
N CYS A 124 12.56 10.60 6.01
CA CYS A 124 13.93 11.00 5.67
C CYS A 124 14.33 10.79 4.20
N GLY A 125 13.45 10.22 3.37
CA GLY A 125 13.74 9.87 1.97
C GLY A 125 14.68 8.68 1.77
N GLY A 126 15.25 8.13 2.85
CA GLY A 126 16.15 6.98 2.79
C GLY A 126 15.47 5.70 2.31
N LEU A 127 16.25 4.76 1.77
CA LEU A 127 15.73 3.46 1.33
C LEU A 127 15.23 2.64 2.52
N LEU A 128 14.02 2.09 2.36
CA LEU A 128 13.46 1.17 3.33
C LEU A 128 14.21 -0.17 3.29
N ARG A 129 14.24 -0.84 4.44
CA ARG A 129 14.80 -2.17 4.60
C ARG A 129 13.71 -3.15 5.00
N HIS A 130 13.85 -4.39 4.57
CA HIS A 130 12.97 -5.45 5.07
C HIS A 130 13.20 -5.62 6.58
N ILE A 131 12.16 -5.99 7.33
CA ILE A 131 12.27 -6.12 8.81
C ILE A 131 13.27 -7.21 9.21
N SER A 132 13.41 -8.27 8.40
CA SER A 132 14.55 -9.17 8.55
C SER A 132 15.82 -8.53 7.95
N ARG A 133 16.85 -8.37 8.79
CA ARG A 133 18.09 -7.61 8.55
C ARG A 133 18.92 -7.98 7.30
N HIS A 134 18.54 -8.99 6.52
CA HIS A 134 19.31 -9.52 5.40
C HIS A 134 18.43 -9.82 4.17
N GLY A 135 17.86 -8.78 3.57
CA GLY A 135 17.27 -8.88 2.22
C GLY A 135 18.33 -8.62 1.15
N PRO A 136 18.32 -9.35 0.02
CA PRO A 136 19.18 -9.01 -1.11
C PRO A 136 18.86 -7.59 -1.61
N PRO A 137 19.85 -6.86 -2.17
CA PRO A 137 19.56 -5.62 -2.88
C PRO A 137 18.56 -5.89 -4.01
N SER A 138 17.78 -4.87 -4.39
CA SER A 138 16.85 -5.04 -5.50
C SER A 138 17.62 -5.30 -6.81
N PRO A 139 17.28 -6.35 -7.56
CA PRO A 139 17.88 -6.59 -8.88
C PRO A 139 17.41 -5.58 -9.94
N PHE A 140 16.48 -4.69 -9.59
CA PHE A 140 15.85 -3.72 -10.49
C PHE A 140 16.39 -2.30 -10.27
N GLY A 141 17.68 -2.16 -9.91
CA GLY A 141 18.32 -0.87 -9.64
C GLY A 141 18.24 0.11 -10.82
N HIS A 142 18.31 -0.39 -12.05
CA HIS A 142 18.16 0.41 -13.27
C HIS A 142 16.75 1.00 -13.46
N TYR A 143 15.73 0.44 -12.79
CA TYR A 143 14.37 0.97 -12.79
C TYR A 143 14.09 1.96 -11.65
N HIS A 144 15.09 2.32 -10.82
CA HIS A 144 14.88 3.09 -9.61
C HIS A 144 14.13 4.42 -9.83
N ASN A 145 14.51 5.21 -10.83
CA ASN A 145 13.84 6.48 -11.14
C ASN A 145 12.37 6.29 -11.56
N ALA A 146 12.06 5.22 -12.30
CA ALA A 146 10.68 4.88 -12.66
C ALA A 146 9.90 4.39 -11.44
N ALA A 147 10.53 3.59 -10.58
CA ALA A 147 9.94 3.13 -9.33
C ALA A 147 9.59 4.28 -8.38
N LEU A 148 10.45 5.30 -8.27
CA LEU A 148 10.14 6.50 -7.46
C LEU A 148 8.92 7.26 -8.00
N ARG A 149 8.75 7.34 -9.32
CA ARG A 149 7.53 7.91 -9.92
C ARG A 149 6.30 7.06 -9.60
N GLY A 150 6.41 5.74 -9.69
CA GLY A 150 5.33 4.82 -9.32
C GLY A 150 4.94 4.87 -7.85
N GLU A 151 5.93 5.01 -6.96
CA GLU A 151 5.69 5.23 -5.53
C GLU A 151 4.87 6.52 -5.33
N ARG A 152 5.28 7.63 -5.96
CA ARG A 152 4.58 8.91 -5.86
C ARG A 152 3.14 8.83 -6.37
N LEU A 153 2.91 8.20 -7.52
CA LEU A 153 1.56 8.01 -8.07
C LEU A 153 0.63 7.27 -7.09
N LEU A 154 1.10 6.18 -6.49
CA LEU A 154 0.33 5.43 -5.50
C LEU A 154 0.13 6.20 -4.20
N ASP A 155 1.13 6.96 -3.78
CA ASP A 155 1.05 7.78 -2.57
C ASP A 155 0.10 8.97 -2.74
N ASP A 156 0.12 9.64 -3.89
CA ASP A 156 -0.78 10.73 -4.24
C ASP A 156 -2.23 10.25 -4.30
N GLU A 157 -2.49 9.07 -4.87
CA GLU A 157 -3.83 8.47 -4.80
C GLU A 157 -4.22 8.14 -3.35
N ALA A 158 -3.36 7.45 -2.61
CA ALA A 158 -3.70 6.93 -1.29
C ALA A 158 -3.89 8.04 -0.25
N GLU A 159 -3.06 9.10 -0.29
CA GLU A 159 -3.03 10.16 0.71
C GLU A 159 -3.88 11.36 0.32
N ARG A 160 -3.95 11.68 -0.98
CA ARG A 160 -4.58 12.91 -1.49
C ARG A 160 -5.77 12.64 -2.40
N GLY A 161 -6.07 11.38 -2.72
CA GLY A 161 -7.14 11.01 -3.66
C GLY A 161 -6.86 11.44 -5.10
N VAL A 162 -5.62 11.80 -5.42
CA VAL A 162 -5.25 12.29 -6.76
C VAL A 162 -5.18 11.11 -7.72
N ARG A 163 -5.87 11.23 -8.85
CA ARG A 163 -5.88 10.24 -9.93
C ARG A 163 -5.61 10.92 -11.26
N THR A 164 -4.99 10.18 -12.17
CA THR A 164 -4.86 10.59 -13.56
C THR A 164 -6.01 9.99 -14.37
N TRP A 165 -5.75 9.19 -15.40
CA TRP A 165 -6.78 8.54 -16.20
C TRP A 165 -7.32 7.24 -15.58
N THR A 166 -6.62 6.67 -14.59
CA THR A 166 -7.07 5.52 -13.80
C THR A 166 -6.38 5.48 -12.43
N SER A 167 -6.79 4.55 -11.57
CA SER A 167 -6.14 4.26 -10.29
C SER A 167 -4.80 3.56 -10.51
N PRO A 168 -3.67 4.12 -9.99
CA PRO A 168 -2.38 3.43 -10.01
C PRO A 168 -2.40 2.09 -9.26
N ALA A 169 -3.26 1.95 -8.24
CA ALA A 169 -3.47 0.68 -7.54
C ALA A 169 -4.17 -0.37 -8.41
N GLU A 170 -5.10 0.04 -9.28
CA GLU A 170 -5.70 -0.86 -10.28
C GLU A 170 -4.70 -1.25 -11.36
N ILE A 171 -3.83 -0.35 -11.82
CA ILE A 171 -2.70 -0.69 -12.69
C ILE A 171 -1.83 -1.76 -12.03
N ALA A 172 -1.41 -1.55 -10.77
CA ALA A 172 -0.60 -2.50 -10.03
C ALA A 172 -1.27 -3.89 -9.95
N ARG A 173 -2.59 -3.91 -9.72
CA ARG A 173 -3.39 -5.14 -9.71
C ARG A 173 -3.36 -5.86 -11.06
N LEU A 174 -3.60 -5.14 -12.15
CA LEU A 174 -3.58 -5.67 -13.52
C LEU A 174 -2.21 -6.25 -13.87
N LEU A 175 -1.13 -5.55 -13.52
CA LEU A 175 0.24 -5.98 -13.78
C LEU A 175 0.59 -7.30 -13.07
N LEU A 176 -0.03 -7.59 -11.93
CA LEU A 176 0.17 -8.86 -11.21
C LEU A 176 -0.77 -9.99 -11.66
N MET A 177 -1.60 -9.80 -12.70
CA MET A 177 -2.37 -10.88 -13.31
C MET A 177 -1.45 -11.85 -14.04
N ARG A 178 -1.79 -13.14 -14.01
CA ARG A 178 -1.04 -14.20 -14.71
C ARG A 178 -1.29 -14.11 -16.21
N ARG A 179 -0.22 -14.22 -17.02
CA ARG A 179 -0.34 -14.28 -18.49
C ARG A 179 -0.99 -15.59 -18.96
N VAL A 180 -0.68 -16.70 -18.29
CA VAL A 180 -1.14 -18.06 -18.66
C VAL A 180 -2.05 -18.64 -17.58
N PRO A 181 -3.16 -19.33 -17.92
CA PRO A 181 -3.97 -20.08 -16.97
C PRO A 181 -3.17 -21.17 -16.23
N LYS A 182 -3.59 -21.53 -15.00
CA LYS A 182 -3.12 -22.74 -14.31
C LYS A 182 -4.08 -23.91 -14.59
N PRO A 183 -3.61 -25.15 -14.77
CA PRO A 183 -2.32 -25.64 -15.29
C PRO A 183 -2.47 -26.26 -16.71
N VAL A 184 -1.36 -26.45 -17.44
CA VAL A 184 -1.26 -27.31 -18.66
C VAL A 184 0.13 -28.00 -18.64
N PRO A 185 0.29 -29.28 -19.06
CA PRO A 185 1.42 -30.12 -18.60
C PRO A 185 2.75 -29.93 -19.34
N ARG A 186 3.83 -30.20 -18.59
CA ARG A 186 5.26 -30.43 -18.92
C ARG A 186 6.23 -29.23 -18.84
N ARG A 187 7.17 -29.37 -17.89
CA ARG A 187 8.57 -28.89 -17.79
C ARG A 187 8.93 -27.43 -18.12
N TYR A 188 7.97 -26.57 -18.42
CA TYR A 188 8.13 -25.13 -18.56
C TYR A 188 7.08 -24.45 -17.66
N GLU A 189 7.46 -23.51 -16.80
CA GLU A 189 6.56 -22.86 -15.81
C GLU A 189 6.11 -21.42 -16.18
N PRO A 190 5.64 -21.11 -17.42
CA PRO A 190 5.23 -19.75 -17.77
C PRO A 190 3.95 -19.30 -17.03
N TRP A 191 3.27 -20.20 -16.29
CA TRP A 191 2.14 -19.85 -15.41
C TRP A 191 2.53 -18.90 -14.26
N ARG A 192 3.81 -18.80 -13.94
CA ARG A 192 4.34 -17.88 -12.92
C ARG A 192 4.49 -16.46 -13.45
N PHE A 193 4.56 -16.30 -14.75
CA PHE A 193 4.79 -15.01 -15.36
C PHE A 193 3.56 -14.13 -15.27
N ARG A 194 3.82 -12.88 -14.91
CA ARG A 194 2.80 -11.85 -14.76
C ARG A 194 2.83 -10.91 -15.96
N VAL A 195 1.76 -10.15 -16.16
CA VAL A 195 1.72 -9.09 -17.16
C VAL A 195 2.89 -8.11 -16.95
N LEU A 196 3.28 -7.88 -15.69
CA LEU A 196 4.44 -7.09 -15.32
C LEU A 196 5.74 -7.52 -16.02
N GLY A 197 5.95 -8.83 -16.26
CA GLY A 197 7.15 -9.34 -16.95
C GLY A 197 7.22 -8.94 -18.43
N ALA A 198 6.09 -8.55 -19.04
CA ALA A 198 6.09 -7.99 -20.40
C ALA A 198 6.58 -6.53 -20.45
N ILE A 199 6.56 -5.82 -19.32
CA ILE A 199 7.00 -4.41 -19.19
C ILE A 199 8.38 -4.32 -18.55
N ILE A 200 8.66 -5.23 -17.63
CA ILE A 200 9.93 -5.39 -16.91
C ILE A 200 10.51 -6.74 -17.33
N PRO A 201 11.23 -6.83 -18.47
CA PRO A 201 11.64 -8.11 -19.06
C PRO A 201 12.48 -8.98 -18.11
N ASP A 202 13.29 -8.35 -17.26
CA ASP A 202 14.16 -9.03 -16.30
C ASP A 202 13.37 -9.76 -15.18
N LEU A 203 12.11 -9.38 -14.96
CA LEU A 203 11.32 -9.91 -13.85
C LEU A 203 11.07 -11.42 -13.97
N ASP A 204 10.76 -11.91 -15.17
CA ASP A 204 10.45 -13.33 -15.36
C ASP A 204 11.68 -14.20 -15.04
N GLY A 205 12.88 -13.74 -15.40
CA GLY A 205 14.15 -14.39 -15.06
C GLY A 205 14.41 -14.43 -13.55
N VAL A 206 14.16 -13.32 -12.84
CA VAL A 206 14.26 -13.26 -11.37
C VAL A 206 13.26 -14.21 -10.71
N VAL A 207 12.00 -14.18 -11.15
CA VAL A 207 10.92 -15.04 -10.61
C VAL A 207 11.20 -16.53 -10.85
N ALA A 208 11.75 -16.88 -12.01
CA ALA A 208 12.14 -18.24 -12.34
C ALA A 208 13.31 -18.71 -11.46
N THR A 209 14.35 -17.88 -11.32
CA THR A 209 15.54 -18.18 -10.50
C THR A 209 15.18 -18.36 -9.03
N GLU A 210 14.39 -17.46 -8.45
CA GLU A 210 14.02 -17.53 -7.05
C GLU A 210 12.93 -18.57 -6.74
N ARG A 211 12.35 -19.21 -7.77
CA ARG A 211 11.18 -20.10 -7.65
C ARG A 211 10.09 -19.51 -6.73
N ARG A 212 9.87 -18.20 -6.78
CA ARG A 212 8.86 -17.48 -5.96
C ARG A 212 7.53 -17.32 -6.67
N ASN A 213 6.43 -17.43 -5.94
CA ASN A 213 5.11 -17.07 -6.44
C ASN A 213 4.86 -15.62 -6.07
N LEU A 214 4.75 -14.74 -7.07
CA LEU A 214 4.37 -13.35 -6.83
C LEU A 214 2.97 -13.27 -6.21
N SER A 215 2.77 -12.26 -5.37
CA SER A 215 1.50 -11.98 -4.71
C SER A 215 0.35 -11.90 -5.71
N PRO A 216 -0.86 -12.36 -5.32
CA PRO A 216 -2.00 -12.34 -6.21
C PRO A 216 -2.49 -10.90 -6.44
N PRO A 217 -3.21 -10.63 -7.54
CA PRO A 217 -3.83 -9.31 -7.79
C PRO A 217 -4.69 -8.80 -6.63
N ALA A 218 -5.34 -9.70 -5.88
CA ALA A 218 -6.19 -9.32 -4.76
C ALA A 218 -5.44 -8.64 -3.59
N SER A 219 -4.14 -8.93 -3.45
CA SER A 219 -3.24 -8.30 -2.48
C SER A 219 -1.91 -8.00 -3.18
N PRO A 220 -1.83 -6.89 -3.93
CA PRO A 220 -0.73 -6.62 -4.85
C PRO A 220 0.56 -6.13 -4.14
N ILE A 221 0.85 -6.67 -2.95
CA ILE A 221 2.00 -6.28 -2.14
C ILE A 221 3.17 -7.24 -2.43
N LEU A 222 4.21 -6.75 -3.09
CA LEU A 222 5.43 -7.51 -3.35
C LEU A 222 6.44 -7.40 -2.19
N PRO A 223 7.35 -8.38 -2.04
CA PRO A 223 8.56 -8.22 -1.21
C PRO A 223 9.35 -6.98 -1.61
N LEU A 224 9.98 -6.32 -0.63
CA LEU A 224 10.60 -5.00 -0.82
C LEU A 224 11.60 -4.94 -1.98
N HIS A 225 12.41 -5.98 -2.19
CA HIS A 225 13.38 -6.06 -3.29
C HIS A 225 12.74 -6.19 -4.69
N LEU A 226 11.48 -6.65 -4.79
CA LEU A 226 10.74 -6.76 -6.06
C LEU A 226 9.79 -5.58 -6.31
N ARG A 227 9.51 -4.75 -5.30
CA ARG A 227 8.63 -3.58 -5.46
C ARG A 227 9.10 -2.58 -6.52
N PRO A 228 10.42 -2.31 -6.68
CA PRO A 228 10.85 -1.41 -7.74
C PRO A 228 10.36 -1.82 -9.14
N ALA A 229 10.29 -3.12 -9.44
CA ALA A 229 9.72 -3.61 -10.70
C ALA A 229 8.23 -3.24 -10.84
N LEU A 230 7.42 -3.51 -9.82
CA LEU A 230 5.98 -3.19 -9.86
C LEU A 230 5.74 -1.69 -9.98
N LEU A 231 6.43 -0.90 -9.16
CA LEU A 231 6.29 0.56 -9.17
C LEU A 231 6.74 1.16 -10.50
N ALA A 232 7.85 0.67 -11.07
CA ALA A 232 8.29 1.08 -12.39
C ALA A 232 7.26 0.71 -13.47
N GLY A 233 6.70 -0.51 -13.40
CA GLY A 233 5.63 -0.94 -14.29
C GLY A 233 4.40 -0.04 -14.21
N VAL A 234 3.98 0.33 -12.99
CA VAL A 234 2.88 1.29 -12.76
C VAL A 234 3.17 2.62 -13.44
N ALA A 235 4.35 3.20 -13.21
CA ALA A 235 4.73 4.47 -13.82
C ALA A 235 4.83 4.41 -15.34
N ILE A 236 5.29 3.30 -15.91
CA ILE A 236 5.39 3.11 -17.36
C ILE A 236 3.99 3.04 -17.99
N VAL A 237 3.08 2.25 -17.42
CA VAL A 237 1.70 2.13 -17.91
C VAL A 237 0.94 3.45 -17.75
N GLU A 238 1.05 4.08 -16.58
CA GLU A 238 0.38 5.34 -16.30
C GLU A 238 0.79 6.41 -17.31
N ARG A 239 2.10 6.56 -17.58
CA ARG A 239 2.63 7.49 -18.57
C ARG A 239 2.22 7.14 -20.01
N ALA A 240 2.13 5.86 -20.34
CA ALA A 240 1.81 5.41 -21.69
C ALA A 240 0.31 5.48 -22.00
N GLY A 241 -0.56 5.50 -20.98
CA GLY A 241 -2.01 5.60 -21.16
C GLY A 241 -2.73 4.26 -21.31
N PRO A 242 -4.06 4.30 -21.51
CA PRO A 242 -4.90 3.10 -21.63
C PRO A 242 -4.53 2.19 -22.80
N GLU A 243 -3.91 2.73 -23.86
CA GLU A 243 -3.44 1.98 -25.02
C GLU A 243 -2.42 0.90 -24.62
N MET A 244 -1.58 1.19 -23.62
CA MET A 244 -0.62 0.22 -23.08
C MET A 244 -1.33 -1.00 -22.49
N LEU A 245 -2.46 -0.82 -21.80
CA LEU A 245 -3.25 -1.94 -21.28
C LEU A 245 -3.83 -2.78 -22.43
N GLN A 246 -4.27 -2.14 -23.53
CA GLN A 246 -4.75 -2.85 -24.72
C GLN A 246 -3.64 -3.66 -25.41
N MET A 247 -2.41 -3.13 -25.46
CA MET A 247 -1.25 -3.88 -25.95
C MET A 247 -0.92 -5.08 -25.05
N LEU A 248 -0.93 -4.88 -23.73
CA LEU A 248 -0.64 -5.94 -22.76
C LEU A 248 -1.66 -7.07 -22.76
N ARG A 249 -2.92 -6.79 -23.13
CA ARG A 249 -3.94 -7.82 -23.37
C ARG A 249 -3.49 -8.85 -24.41
N GLY A 250 -2.69 -8.44 -25.41
CA GLY A 250 -2.09 -9.34 -26.41
C GLY A 250 -1.13 -10.36 -25.81
N GLN A 251 -0.57 -10.08 -24.63
CA GLN A 251 0.36 -10.95 -23.91
C GLN A 251 -0.32 -11.99 -23.02
N MET A 252 -1.66 -12.05 -23.04
CA MET A 252 -2.46 -12.90 -22.16
C MET A 252 -3.17 -14.00 -22.94
N MET A 253 -3.38 -15.15 -22.28
CA MET A 253 -3.96 -16.35 -22.88
C MET A 253 -5.19 -16.86 -22.13
N GLY A 254 -6.11 -17.48 -22.88
CA GLY A 254 -7.29 -18.17 -22.36
C GLY A 254 -8.15 -17.32 -21.43
N GLN A 255 -8.63 -17.93 -20.34
CA GLN A 255 -9.53 -17.27 -19.37
C GLN A 255 -8.90 -16.04 -18.71
N ASN A 256 -7.57 -15.98 -18.58
CA ASN A 256 -6.92 -14.80 -18.00
C ASN A 256 -7.01 -13.59 -18.92
N LYS A 257 -6.98 -13.79 -20.26
CA LYS A 257 -7.21 -12.71 -21.24
C LYS A 257 -8.60 -12.12 -21.07
N ALA A 258 -9.63 -12.96 -20.97
CA ALA A 258 -11.02 -12.51 -20.75
C ALA A 258 -11.17 -11.72 -19.44
N ARG A 259 -10.59 -12.20 -18.34
CA ARG A 259 -10.61 -11.49 -17.05
C ARG A 259 -9.89 -10.15 -17.11
N PHE A 260 -8.79 -10.06 -17.85
CA PHE A 260 -8.04 -8.82 -18.01
C PHE A 260 -8.80 -7.82 -18.88
N SER A 261 -9.42 -8.26 -19.98
CA SER A 261 -10.31 -7.42 -20.80
C SER A 261 -11.43 -6.83 -19.95
N SER A 262 -12.17 -7.67 -19.20
CA SER A 262 -13.25 -7.20 -18.32
C SER A 262 -12.76 -6.14 -17.33
N ALA A 263 -11.58 -6.32 -16.76
CA ALA A 263 -11.01 -5.36 -15.83
C ALA A 263 -10.56 -4.04 -16.50
N ILE A 264 -10.13 -4.08 -17.76
CA ILE A 264 -9.86 -2.86 -18.54
C ILE A 264 -11.16 -2.14 -18.89
N ASP A 265 -12.21 -2.88 -19.27
CA ASP A 265 -13.50 -2.32 -19.63
C ASP A 265 -14.16 -1.63 -18.42
N GLU A 266 -14.03 -2.22 -17.22
CA GLU A 266 -14.44 -1.60 -15.96
C GLU A 266 -13.73 -0.27 -15.70
N ILE A 267 -12.39 -0.24 -15.86
CA ILE A 267 -11.59 0.99 -15.71
C ILE A 267 -12.06 2.05 -16.70
N THR A 268 -12.18 1.68 -17.97
CA THR A 268 -12.57 2.60 -19.06
C THR A 268 -13.96 3.18 -18.81
N THR A 269 -14.91 2.34 -18.37
CA THR A 269 -16.28 2.77 -18.05
C THR A 269 -16.32 3.74 -16.86
N LEU A 270 -15.50 3.50 -15.83
CA LEU A 270 -15.39 4.39 -14.67
C LEU A 270 -14.76 5.73 -15.04
N THR A 271 -13.73 5.74 -15.88
CA THR A 271 -13.11 6.97 -16.39
C THR A 271 -14.13 7.80 -17.18
N SER A 272 -14.90 7.18 -18.08
CA SER A 272 -15.94 7.89 -18.85
C SER A 272 -17.04 8.51 -17.98
N ARG A 273 -17.44 7.85 -16.89
CA ARG A 273 -18.43 8.40 -15.94
C ARG A 273 -17.89 9.56 -15.11
N SER A 274 -16.60 9.56 -14.80
CA SER A 274 -15.95 10.65 -14.06
C SER A 274 -15.73 11.91 -14.90
N VAL A 275 -15.76 11.79 -16.23
CA VAL A 275 -15.52 12.89 -17.19
C VAL A 275 -16.84 13.54 -17.67
N ALA A 276 -18.01 12.98 -17.32
CA ALA A 276 -19.28 13.62 -17.64
C ALA A 276 -19.37 14.99 -16.94
N PRO A 277 -19.56 16.11 -17.68
CA PRO A 277 -19.62 17.43 -17.07
C PRO A 277 -20.84 17.48 -16.16
N SER A 278 -20.62 17.96 -14.94
CA SER A 278 -21.70 18.38 -14.04
C SER A 278 -22.56 19.36 -14.84
N GLN A 279 -23.74 18.93 -15.29
CA GLN A 279 -24.68 19.83 -15.93
C GLN A 279 -24.99 20.92 -14.90
N LEU A 280 -24.52 22.13 -15.19
CA LEU A 280 -24.92 23.36 -14.54
C LEU A 280 -26.45 23.42 -14.63
N GLN A 281 -27.13 23.12 -13.52
CA GLN A 281 -28.50 23.56 -13.32
C GLN A 281 -28.46 25.07 -13.21
N LEU A 282 -28.69 25.75 -14.34
CA LEU A 282 -29.06 27.15 -14.36
C LEU A 282 -30.48 27.26 -13.77
N ILE A 283 -30.59 28.13 -12.76
CA ILE A 283 -31.83 28.60 -12.13
C ILE A 283 -32.66 29.36 -13.16
#